data_AF-A0AAI9CAW1-F1
#
_entry.id   AF-A0AAI9CAW1-F1
#
_cell.length_a   1.000
_cell.length_b   1.000
_cell.length_c   1.000
_cell.angle_alpha   90.00
_cell.angle_beta   90.00
_cell.angle_gamma   90.00
#
_symmetry.space_group_name_H-M   'P 1'
#
loop_
_entity.id
_entity.type
_entity.pdbx_description
1 polymer ?
#
loop_
_entity_poly.entity_id
_entity_poly.type
_entity_poly.pdbx_seq_one_letter_code
_entity_poly.pdbx_strand_id
1 'polypeptide(L)'
;MAIKASVFEIRKDYDLPLGSLIQQGTDWYMRIQLEEQGRTAELALCLTGKEMGSWKYLDQPTNCVTLKAGTKLELRVEGPIEGPNHPPIGSLVWSVDGVSQAICVPHNFFVTMDGKQSKQFSGHRGFFSRNWGIWLIGEDGKEVGNEPLVAVSA
;
A
#
# COMPACT_ATOMS: atom_id res chain seq x y z
N MET A 1 0.05 21.94 7.62
CA MET A 1 1.22 21.72 8.49
C MET A 1 2.18 20.81 7.75
N ALA A 2 3.50 21.01 7.86
CA ALA A 2 4.49 20.18 7.16
C ALA A 2 4.88 18.93 7.96
N ILE A 3 5.21 17.84 7.27
CA ILE A 3 5.75 16.63 7.89
C ILE A 3 7.23 16.86 8.24
N LYS A 4 7.65 16.46 9.45
CA LYS A 4 9.06 16.57 9.86
C LYS A 4 9.92 15.66 8.98
N ALA A 5 10.92 16.22 8.31
CA ALA A 5 11.85 15.44 7.48
C ALA A 5 12.53 14.29 8.25
N SER A 6 12.67 14.42 9.56
CA SER A 6 13.28 13.42 10.45
C SER A 6 12.51 12.11 10.59
N VAL A 7 11.26 12.01 10.10
CA VAL A 7 10.51 10.74 10.07
C VAL A 7 10.97 9.84 8.92
N PHE A 8 11.66 10.43 7.94
CA PHE A 8 12.18 9.73 6.79
C PHE A 8 13.64 9.31 7.00
N GLU A 9 14.04 8.25 6.32
CA GLU A 9 15.42 7.80 6.23
C GLU A 9 15.70 7.19 4.85
N ILE A 10 16.97 7.13 4.46
CA ILE A 10 17.41 6.48 3.23
C ILE A 10 17.86 5.06 3.56
N ARG A 11 17.30 4.07 2.87
CA ARG A 11 17.70 2.66 2.97
C ARG A 11 17.69 1.99 1.60
N LYS A 12 18.22 0.78 1.52
CA LYS A 12 18.00 -0.09 0.36
C LYS A 12 16.59 -0.67 0.45
N ASP A 13 15.85 -0.60 -0.66
CA ASP A 13 14.49 -1.13 -0.80
C ASP A 13 14.38 -2.61 -0.38
N TYR A 14 15.35 -3.44 -0.77
CA TYR A 14 15.39 -4.87 -0.45
C TYR A 14 15.58 -5.16 1.04
N ASP A 15 16.26 -4.28 1.79
CA ASP A 15 16.55 -4.49 3.22
C ASP A 15 15.37 -4.13 4.14
N LEU A 16 14.31 -3.52 3.59
CA LEU A 16 13.15 -3.08 4.35
C LEU A 16 12.20 -4.24 4.66
N PRO A 17 11.48 -4.25 5.78
CA PRO A 17 10.40 -5.21 6.02
C PRO A 17 9.31 -5.18 4.92
N LEU A 18 8.60 -6.30 4.73
CA LEU A 18 7.37 -6.29 3.93
C LEU A 18 6.36 -5.28 4.50
N GLY A 19 5.58 -4.65 3.63
CA GLY A 19 4.63 -3.59 3.98
C GLY A 19 5.27 -2.21 4.11
N SER A 20 6.60 -2.10 4.08
CA SER A 20 7.28 -0.80 4.13
C SER A 20 6.92 0.04 2.91
N LEU A 21 6.63 1.32 3.14
CA LEU A 21 6.45 2.32 2.11
C LEU A 21 7.80 2.83 1.62
N ILE A 22 7.94 2.86 0.31
CA ILE A 22 9.18 3.17 -0.41
C ILE A 22 8.87 4.30 -1.36
N GLN A 23 9.55 5.43 -1.23
CA GLN A 23 9.50 6.53 -2.18
C GLN A 23 10.70 6.42 -3.13
N GLN A 24 10.42 6.35 -4.44
CA GLN A 24 11.42 6.35 -5.50
C GLN A 24 10.97 7.27 -6.63
N GLY A 25 11.79 8.28 -6.93
CA GLY A 25 11.37 9.37 -7.81
C GLY A 25 10.19 10.12 -7.21
N THR A 26 9.10 10.23 -7.97
CA THR A 26 7.86 10.90 -7.53
C THR A 26 6.82 9.95 -6.98
N ASP A 27 7.01 8.64 -7.13
CA ASP A 27 5.97 7.65 -6.82
C ASP A 27 6.26 6.89 -5.52
N TRP A 28 5.17 6.57 -4.82
CA TRP A 28 5.17 5.69 -3.68
C TRP A 28 4.97 4.26 -4.10
N TYR A 29 5.73 3.38 -3.46
CA TYR A 29 5.65 1.95 -3.59
C TYR A 29 5.46 1.30 -2.22
N MET A 30 4.99 0.07 -2.19
CA MET A 30 5.00 -0.79 -1.02
C MET A 30 5.85 -2.02 -1.32
N ARG A 31 6.72 -2.41 -0.40
CA ARG A 31 7.42 -3.71 -0.50
C ARG A 31 6.42 -4.82 -0.24
N ILE A 32 6.26 -5.71 -1.21
CA ILE A 32 5.29 -6.80 -1.14
C ILE A 32 5.93 -8.14 -1.46
N GLN A 33 5.22 -9.19 -1.07
CA GLN A 33 5.52 -10.55 -1.43
C GLN A 33 4.27 -11.19 -2.05
N LEU A 34 4.41 -11.68 -3.27
CA LEU A 34 3.37 -12.45 -3.95
C LEU A 34 3.79 -13.91 -4.08
N GLU A 35 2.83 -14.81 -3.97
CA GLU A 35 3.00 -16.24 -4.21
C GLU A 35 2.18 -16.64 -5.43
N GLU A 36 2.88 -17.07 -6.48
CA GLU A 36 2.25 -17.55 -7.70
C GLU A 36 2.85 -18.89 -8.10
N GLN A 37 1.99 -19.90 -8.28
CA GLN A 37 2.40 -21.25 -8.70
C GLN A 37 3.53 -21.87 -7.86
N GLY A 38 3.53 -21.61 -6.55
CA GLY A 38 4.53 -22.12 -5.61
C GLY A 38 5.88 -21.39 -5.67
N ARG A 39 5.97 -20.27 -6.37
CA ARG A 39 7.12 -19.37 -6.34
C ARG A 39 6.75 -18.09 -5.62
N THR A 40 7.64 -17.69 -4.73
CA THR A 40 7.54 -16.43 -3.99
C THR A 40 8.38 -15.38 -4.70
N ALA A 41 7.78 -14.22 -4.99
CA ALA A 41 8.47 -13.08 -5.57
C ALA A 41 8.40 -11.89 -4.61
N GLU A 42 9.54 -11.25 -4.38
CA GLU A 42 9.62 -9.99 -3.65
C GLU A 42 9.62 -8.82 -4.63
N LEU A 43 8.67 -7.91 -4.43
CA LEU A 43 8.33 -6.88 -5.39
C LEU A 43 8.13 -5.53 -4.69
N ALA A 44 8.11 -4.46 -5.48
CA ALA A 44 7.63 -3.15 -5.08
C ALA A 44 6.35 -2.82 -5.86
N LEU A 45 5.21 -2.81 -5.17
CA LEU A 45 3.89 -2.45 -5.73
C LEU A 45 3.79 -0.92 -5.82
N CYS A 46 3.53 -0.38 -7.00
CA CYS A 46 3.32 1.04 -7.21
C CYS A 46 1.94 1.46 -6.68
N LEU A 47 1.90 2.40 -5.75
CA LEU A 47 0.67 2.90 -5.14
C LEU A 47 0.16 4.21 -5.76
N THR A 48 1.03 4.95 -6.45
CA THR A 48 0.70 6.28 -6.98
C THR A 48 1.19 6.47 -8.40
N GLY A 49 0.74 7.54 -9.06
CA GLY A 49 1.22 7.92 -10.38
C GLY A 49 0.63 7.06 -11.50
N LYS A 50 1.25 7.15 -12.69
CA LYS A 50 0.71 6.54 -13.92
C LYS A 50 0.79 5.02 -13.94
N GLU A 51 1.75 4.47 -13.22
CA GLU A 51 2.02 3.04 -13.16
C GLU A 51 1.37 2.40 -11.92
N MET A 52 0.42 3.08 -11.26
CA MET A 52 -0.27 2.57 -10.07
C MET A 52 -0.86 1.18 -10.33
N GLY A 53 -0.68 0.28 -9.38
CA GLY A 53 -1.09 -1.11 -9.46
C GLY A 53 -0.12 -2.03 -10.21
N SER A 54 0.87 -1.49 -10.91
CA SER A 54 2.01 -2.27 -11.41
C SER A 54 2.98 -2.61 -10.28
N TRP A 55 3.89 -3.53 -10.54
CA TRP A 55 5.01 -3.82 -9.64
C TRP A 55 6.30 -4.02 -10.40
N LYS A 56 7.42 -3.87 -9.69
CA LYS A 56 8.74 -4.24 -10.18
C LYS A 56 9.40 -5.24 -9.26
N TYR A 57 10.29 -6.05 -9.82
CA TYR A 57 11.12 -6.97 -9.06
C TYR A 57 12.20 -6.21 -8.30
N LEU A 58 12.51 -6.68 -7.09
CA LEU A 58 13.59 -6.16 -6.25
C LEU A 58 14.84 -7.05 -6.34
N ASP A 59 15.18 -7.49 -7.55
CA ASP A 59 16.36 -8.30 -7.85
C ASP A 59 17.67 -7.49 -7.88
N GLN A 60 17.56 -6.18 -8.12
CA GLN A 60 18.67 -5.23 -8.06
C GLN A 60 18.36 -4.14 -7.02
N PRO A 61 18.85 -4.29 -5.77
CA PRO A 61 18.51 -3.36 -4.70
C PRO A 61 18.95 -1.93 -5.01
N THR A 62 18.07 -0.97 -4.76
CA THR A 62 18.35 0.47 -4.94
C THR A 62 18.06 1.26 -3.68
N ASN A 63 18.68 2.44 -3.57
CA ASN A 63 18.37 3.34 -2.47
C ASN A 63 16.98 3.95 -2.67
N CYS A 64 16.27 4.11 -1.56
CA CYS A 64 14.96 4.74 -1.52
C CYS A 64 14.81 5.56 -0.24
N VAL A 65 13.81 6.45 -0.25
CA VAL A 65 13.36 7.09 1.00
C VAL A 65 12.24 6.24 1.59
N THR A 66 12.32 5.95 2.87
CA THR A 66 11.31 5.19 3.63
C THR A 66 10.99 5.93 4.93
N LEU A 67 10.00 5.45 5.66
CA LEU A 67 9.70 5.86 7.02
C LEU A 67 10.58 5.11 8.02
N LYS A 68 10.94 5.77 9.12
CA LYS A 68 11.62 5.14 10.25
C LYS A 68 10.73 4.09 10.91
N ALA A 69 11.36 3.03 11.41
CA ALA A 69 10.68 2.00 12.21
C ALA A 69 9.87 2.58 13.37
N GLY A 70 8.70 2.00 13.64
CA GLY A 70 7.77 2.45 14.69
C GLY A 70 6.84 3.59 14.27
N THR A 71 7.00 4.12 13.05
CA THR A 71 6.06 5.08 12.47
C THR A 71 4.67 4.46 12.32
N LYS A 72 3.64 5.16 12.78
CA LYS A 72 2.25 4.69 12.69
C LYS A 72 1.60 5.21 11.42
N LEU A 73 0.89 4.32 10.74
CA LEU A 73 0.14 4.60 9.51
C LEU A 73 -1.32 4.21 9.70
N GLU A 74 -2.21 4.97 9.07
CA GLU A 74 -3.64 4.72 9.06
C GLU A 74 -4.17 4.77 7.62
N LEU A 75 -5.00 3.80 7.24
CA LEU A 75 -5.73 3.83 5.98
C LEU A 75 -7.00 4.63 6.15
N ARG A 76 -7.27 5.55 5.23
CA ARG A 76 -8.50 6.35 5.22
C ARG A 76 -9.17 6.28 3.86
N VAL A 77 -10.50 6.23 3.88
CA VAL A 77 -11.34 6.25 2.69
C VAL A 77 -11.63 7.70 2.33
N GLU A 78 -11.36 8.09 1.09
CA GLU A 78 -11.49 9.46 0.58
C GLU A 78 -12.49 9.51 -0.58
N GLY A 79 -13.67 8.91 -0.37
CA GLY A 79 -14.68 8.81 -1.41
C GLY A 79 -15.79 7.83 -1.08
N PRO A 80 -16.65 7.53 -2.07
CA PRO A 80 -17.71 6.56 -1.89
C PRO A 80 -17.15 5.14 -1.74
N ILE A 81 -17.87 4.32 -0.98
CA ILE A 81 -17.68 2.87 -0.97
C ILE A 81 -18.58 2.28 -2.05
N GLU A 82 -18.00 1.48 -2.94
CA GLU A 82 -18.65 0.80 -4.05
C GLU A 82 -18.78 -0.71 -3.79
N GLY A 83 -19.61 -1.37 -4.58
CA GLY A 83 -19.82 -2.82 -4.55
C GLY A 83 -21.21 -3.24 -4.04
N PRO A 84 -21.47 -4.56 -3.96
CA PRO A 84 -20.53 -5.66 -4.20
C PRO A 84 -20.27 -5.88 -5.69
N ASN A 85 -19.01 -5.81 -6.15
CA ASN A 85 -18.61 -6.04 -7.55
C ASN A 85 -17.13 -6.48 -7.65
N HIS A 86 -16.57 -6.52 -8.86
CA HIS A 86 -15.14 -6.69 -9.12
C HIS A 86 -14.39 -5.36 -8.82
N PRO A 87 -13.46 -5.32 -7.84
CA PRO A 87 -12.74 -4.11 -7.48
C PRO A 87 -11.66 -3.77 -8.53
N PRO A 88 -11.57 -2.50 -8.99
CA PRO A 88 -10.47 -2.04 -9.81
C PRO A 88 -9.11 -2.21 -9.12
N ILE A 89 -8.06 -2.41 -9.91
CA ILE A 89 -6.67 -2.45 -9.44
C ILE A 89 -6.34 -1.14 -8.69
N GLY A 90 -5.66 -1.24 -7.55
CA GLY A 90 -5.32 -0.13 -6.68
C GLY A 90 -6.40 0.21 -5.65
N SER A 91 -7.61 -0.34 -5.78
CA SER A 91 -8.69 -0.08 -4.80
C SER A 91 -8.39 -0.70 -3.44
N LEU A 92 -8.83 -0.04 -2.38
CA LEU A 92 -8.88 -0.60 -1.03
C LEU A 92 -10.13 -1.47 -0.90
N VAL A 93 -9.96 -2.74 -0.52
CA VAL A 93 -11.01 -3.77 -0.52
C VAL A 93 -11.17 -4.32 0.89
N TRP A 94 -12.42 -4.56 1.30
CA TRP A 94 -12.73 -5.24 2.55
C TRP A 94 -12.78 -6.76 2.37
N SER A 95 -12.28 -7.50 3.36
CA SER A 95 -12.39 -8.95 3.42
C SER A 95 -13.85 -9.39 3.52
N VAL A 96 -14.11 -10.67 3.23
CA VAL A 96 -15.48 -11.22 3.24
C VAL A 96 -16.12 -11.14 4.63
N ASP A 97 -15.32 -11.21 5.70
CA ASP A 97 -15.76 -11.04 7.09
C ASP A 97 -15.82 -9.58 7.55
N GLY A 98 -15.38 -8.63 6.71
CA GLY A 98 -15.35 -7.19 7.00
C GLY A 98 -14.26 -6.73 7.97
N VAL A 99 -13.40 -7.63 8.46
CA VAL A 99 -12.42 -7.31 9.52
C VAL A 99 -11.14 -6.70 8.96
N SER A 100 -10.72 -7.13 7.77
CA SER A 100 -9.42 -6.78 7.18
C SER A 100 -9.58 -5.95 5.92
N GLN A 101 -8.53 -5.21 5.57
CA GLN A 101 -8.46 -4.44 4.33
C GLN A 101 -7.19 -4.83 3.55
N ALA A 102 -7.31 -4.84 2.23
CA ALA A 102 -6.19 -5.11 1.32
C ALA A 102 -6.32 -4.28 0.06
N ILE A 103 -5.22 -4.15 -0.66
CA ILE A 103 -5.14 -3.48 -1.95
C ILE A 103 -5.40 -4.52 -3.04
N CYS A 104 -6.33 -4.25 -3.95
CA CYS A 104 -6.53 -5.06 -5.15
C CYS A 104 -5.34 -4.86 -6.10
N VAL A 105 -4.69 -5.93 -6.52
CA VAL A 105 -3.57 -5.89 -7.48
C VAL A 105 -3.89 -6.77 -8.70
N PRO A 106 -3.13 -6.69 -9.81
CA PRO A 106 -3.38 -7.53 -10.98
C PRO A 106 -3.58 -9.02 -10.66
N HIS A 107 -4.32 -9.70 -11.54
CA HIS A 107 -4.71 -11.11 -11.39
C HIS A 107 -5.66 -11.41 -10.21
N ASN A 108 -6.39 -10.40 -9.71
CA ASN A 108 -7.31 -10.52 -8.57
C ASN A 108 -6.60 -11.01 -7.31
N PHE A 109 -5.34 -10.63 -7.13
CA PHE A 109 -4.64 -10.81 -5.88
C PHE A 109 -4.92 -9.63 -4.95
N PHE A 110 -4.71 -9.87 -3.66
CA PHE A 110 -4.98 -8.89 -2.62
C PHE A 110 -3.79 -8.83 -1.70
N VAL A 111 -3.27 -7.63 -1.47
CA VAL A 111 -2.10 -7.41 -0.63
C VAL A 111 -2.49 -6.57 0.58
N THR A 112 -2.27 -7.10 1.77
CA THR A 112 -2.48 -6.40 3.04
C THR A 112 -1.34 -5.41 3.32
N MET A 113 -1.53 -4.49 4.26
CA MET A 113 -0.51 -3.49 4.61
C MET A 113 0.75 -4.07 5.28
N ASP A 114 0.73 -5.36 5.64
CA ASP A 114 1.95 -6.09 6.02
C ASP A 114 2.78 -6.55 4.80
N GLY A 115 2.34 -6.19 3.58
CA GLY A 115 2.98 -6.52 2.32
C GLY A 115 2.80 -7.97 1.87
N LYS A 116 1.84 -8.72 2.42
CA LYS A 116 1.62 -10.11 2.04
C LYS A 116 0.35 -10.30 1.23
N GLN A 117 0.39 -11.27 0.33
CA GLN A 117 -0.80 -11.72 -0.37
C GLN A 117 -1.77 -12.43 0.59
N SER A 118 -3.07 -12.12 0.46
CA SER A 118 -4.15 -12.77 1.21
C SER A 118 -5.23 -13.33 0.28
N LYS A 119 -5.83 -14.45 0.70
CA LYS A 119 -6.94 -15.14 0.01
C LYS A 119 -8.31 -14.89 0.69
N GLN A 120 -8.35 -14.03 1.70
CA GLN A 120 -9.58 -13.72 2.48
C GLN A 120 -10.52 -12.72 1.80
N PHE A 121 -10.20 -12.31 0.56
CA PHE A 121 -10.87 -11.25 -0.17
C PHE A 121 -11.55 -11.83 -1.43
N SER A 122 -12.67 -11.23 -1.82
CA SER A 122 -13.41 -11.64 -3.01
C SER A 122 -13.12 -10.72 -4.19
N GLY A 123 -12.65 -11.28 -5.30
CA GLY A 123 -12.53 -10.56 -6.57
C GLY A 123 -13.84 -10.33 -7.30
N HIS A 124 -14.97 -10.89 -6.85
CA HIS A 124 -16.25 -10.79 -7.58
C HIS A 124 -17.37 -10.17 -6.76
N ARG A 125 -17.25 -10.17 -5.43
CA ARG A 125 -18.26 -9.68 -4.50
C ARG A 125 -17.62 -8.84 -3.40
N GLY A 126 -16.68 -7.98 -3.78
CA GLY A 126 -15.97 -7.10 -2.86
C GLY A 126 -16.69 -5.76 -2.70
N PHE A 127 -16.71 -5.24 -1.48
CA PHE A 127 -16.87 -3.81 -1.25
C PHE A 127 -15.49 -3.15 -1.33
N PHE A 128 -15.41 -1.98 -1.96
CA PHE A 128 -14.14 -1.32 -2.20
C PHE A 128 -14.25 0.21 -2.25
N SER A 129 -13.14 0.90 -2.02
CA SER A 129 -13.00 2.33 -2.32
C SER A 129 -11.89 2.52 -3.34
N ARG A 130 -12.18 3.31 -4.38
CA ARG A 130 -11.18 3.72 -5.37
C ARG A 130 -10.28 4.84 -4.88
N ASN A 131 -10.81 5.69 -4.01
CA ASN A 131 -10.09 6.84 -3.47
C ASN A 131 -9.83 6.61 -1.99
N TRP A 132 -8.56 6.51 -1.64
CA TRP A 132 -8.13 6.26 -0.28
C TRP A 132 -6.71 6.78 -0.08
N GLY A 133 -6.31 6.96 1.17
CA GLY A 133 -5.01 7.50 1.52
C GLY A 133 -4.34 6.76 2.66
N ILE A 134 -3.02 6.83 2.70
CA ILE A 134 -2.21 6.41 3.84
C ILE A 134 -1.79 7.66 4.60
N TRP A 135 -2.21 7.75 5.84
CA TRP A 135 -1.97 8.89 6.71
C TRP A 135 -0.90 8.59 7.74
N LEU A 136 0.00 9.54 7.93
CA LEU A 136 1.00 9.47 8.98
C LEU A 136 0.38 9.90 10.31
N ILE A 137 0.48 9.04 11.32
CA ILE A 137 -0.07 9.30 12.65
C ILE A 137 1.07 9.57 13.64
N GLY A 138 0.96 10.68 14.35
CA GLY A 138 1.90 11.15 15.36
C GLY A 138 1.83 10.32 16.63
N GLU A 139 2.82 10.51 17.51
CA GLU A 139 2.86 9.81 18.80
C GLU A 139 1.67 10.16 19.71
N ASP A 140 1.09 11.35 19.52
CA ASP A 140 -0.12 11.83 20.21
C ASP A 140 -1.42 11.26 19.62
N GLY A 141 -1.33 10.40 18.60
CA GLY A 141 -2.48 9.82 17.91
C GLY A 141 -3.15 10.76 16.92
N LYS A 142 -2.59 11.96 16.67
CA LYS A 142 -3.11 12.90 15.68
C LYS A 142 -2.42 12.72 14.35
N GLU A 143 -3.08 13.16 13.28
CA GLU A 143 -2.46 13.20 11.96
C GLU A 143 -1.26 14.16 11.92
N VAL A 144 -0.25 13.75 11.16
CA VAL A 144 0.94 14.55 10.89
C VAL A 144 0.85 15.05 9.45
N GLY A 145 0.56 16.34 9.30
CA GLY A 145 0.30 16.95 7.99
C GLY A 145 -1.18 17.26 7.80
N ASN A 146 -1.52 17.87 6.66
CA ASN A 146 -2.91 18.18 6.31
C ASN A 146 -3.45 17.30 5.16
N GLU A 147 -2.60 16.45 4.60
CA GLU A 147 -2.86 15.63 3.42
C GLU A 147 -2.30 14.23 3.67
N PRO A 148 -2.83 13.20 3.00
CA PRO A 148 -2.26 11.86 3.07
C PRO A 148 -0.79 11.86 2.65
N LEU A 149 0.01 10.99 3.27
CA LEU A 149 1.37 10.73 2.82
C LEU A 149 1.36 10.09 1.42
N VAL A 150 0.39 9.19 1.20
CA VAL A 150 0.16 8.49 -0.06
C VAL A 150 -1.32 8.63 -0.41
N ALA A 151 -1.64 9.30 -1.51
CA ALA A 151 -3.01 9.40 -2.04
C ALA A 151 -3.18 8.42 -3.21
N VAL A 152 -4.16 7.53 -3.13
CA VAL A 152 -4.44 6.52 -4.14
C VAL A 152 -5.80 6.80 -4.79
N SER A 153 -5.83 6.75 -6.13
CA SER A 153 -7.04 6.97 -6.94
C SER A 153 -7.10 5.97 -8.08
N ALA A 154 -7.91 4.93 -7.89
CA ALA A 154 -8.06 3.74 -8.74
C ALA A 154 -9.10 3.86 -9.87
#